data_AF-A0A972A4M1-F1
#
_entry.id   AF-A0A972A4M1-F1
#
_cell.length_a   1.000
_cell.length_b   1.000
_cell.length_c   1.000
_cell.angle_alpha   90.00
_cell.angle_beta   90.00
_cell.angle_gamma   90.00
#
_symmetry.space_group_name_H-M   'P 1'
#
loop_
_entity.id
_entity.type
_entity.pdbx_description
1 polymer ?
#
loop_
_entity_poly.entity_id
_entity_poly.type
_entity_poly.pdbx_seq_one_letter_code
_entity_poly.pdbx_strand_id
1 'polypeptide(L)'
;YLAKSGKTASALRNSYPSYFMAKQKVELTPDIDTEAILNKVKERFNEHQITDIDGVKIDFPDKWVHLRRSNTEPIIRIYSEAHSMEEAEEIGKQIINLIKEFS
;
A
#
# COMPACT_ATOMS: atom_id res chain seq x y z
N TYR A 1 -20.61 -20.14 -0.22
CA TYR A 1 -21.51 -19.19 -0.92
C TYR A 1 -21.63 -19.51 -2.41
N LEU A 2 -20.51 -19.64 -3.15
CA LEU A 2 -20.48 -20.00 -4.58
C LEU A 2 -21.37 -21.20 -4.95
N ALA A 3 -21.23 -22.33 -4.23
CA ALA A 3 -22.00 -23.57 -4.45
C ALA A 3 -23.53 -23.43 -4.27
N LYS A 4 -24.00 -22.42 -3.53
CA LYS A 4 -25.43 -22.13 -3.32
C LYS A 4 -25.95 -21.01 -4.24
N SER A 5 -25.06 -20.32 -4.95
CA SER A 5 -25.40 -19.09 -5.69
C SER A 5 -25.84 -19.34 -7.14
N GLY A 6 -25.57 -20.53 -7.70
CA GLY A 6 -25.86 -20.87 -9.10
C GLY A 6 -25.11 -20.03 -10.14
N LYS A 7 -24.25 -19.09 -9.72
CA LYS A 7 -23.46 -18.22 -10.59
C LYS A 7 -22.14 -18.88 -10.97
N THR A 8 -21.66 -18.57 -12.17
CA THR A 8 -20.27 -18.89 -12.54
C THR A 8 -19.30 -18.08 -11.67
N ALA A 9 -18.07 -18.58 -11.49
CA ALA A 9 -17.06 -17.90 -10.68
C ALA A 9 -16.82 -16.45 -11.14
N SER A 10 -16.82 -16.20 -12.45
CA SER A 10 -16.68 -14.85 -13.02
C SER A 10 -17.87 -13.94 -12.69
N ALA A 11 -19.10 -14.44 -12.76
CA ALA A 11 -20.30 -13.66 -12.44
C ALA A 11 -20.40 -13.31 -10.96
N LEU A 12 -19.89 -14.17 -10.07
CA LEU A 12 -19.78 -13.84 -8.65
C LEU A 12 -18.66 -12.82 -8.40
N ARG A 13 -17.51 -12.95 -9.05
CA ARG A 13 -16.40 -11.98 -8.91
C ARG A 13 -16.82 -10.58 -9.36
N ASN A 14 -17.54 -10.47 -10.48
CA ASN A 14 -18.03 -9.19 -10.99
C ASN A 14 -19.14 -8.55 -10.11
N SER A 15 -19.67 -9.27 -9.12
CA SER A 15 -20.65 -8.70 -8.18
C SER A 15 -20.01 -7.95 -7.01
N TYR A 16 -18.69 -8.06 -6.83
CA TYR A 16 -17.96 -7.29 -5.82
C TYR A 16 -17.40 -6.01 -6.44
N PRO A 17 -17.18 -4.94 -5.65
CA PRO A 17 -16.52 -3.74 -6.13
C PRO A 17 -15.15 -4.07 -6.70
N SER A 18 -14.87 -3.56 -7.88
CA SER A 18 -13.55 -3.67 -8.50
C SER A 18 -12.57 -2.77 -7.75
N TYR A 19 -11.54 -3.38 -7.17
CA TYR A 19 -10.38 -2.68 -6.64
C TYR A 19 -9.14 -3.10 -7.43
N PHE A 20 -8.24 -2.15 -7.62
CA PHE A 20 -7.00 -2.32 -8.34
C PHE A 20 -5.85 -2.14 -7.37
N MET A 21 -4.90 -3.08 -7.41
CA MET A 21 -3.76 -3.09 -6.51
C MET A 21 -2.48 -2.80 -7.29
N ALA A 22 -1.78 -1.75 -6.89
CA ALA A 22 -0.43 -1.46 -7.35
C ALA A 22 0.60 -2.03 -6.37
N LYS A 23 1.66 -2.65 -6.92
CA LYS A 23 2.75 -3.24 -6.16
C LYS A 23 4.05 -2.60 -6.62
N GLN A 24 4.70 -1.86 -5.73
CA GLN A 24 5.94 -1.16 -6.03
C GLN A 24 7.01 -1.49 -4.98
N LYS A 25 8.27 -1.26 -5.34
CA LYS A 25 9.41 -1.48 -4.45
C LYS A 25 10.38 -0.30 -4.54
N VAL A 26 10.98 0.04 -3.41
CA VAL A 26 12.06 1.00 -3.31
C VAL A 26 13.27 0.29 -2.73
N GLU A 27 14.41 0.41 -3.39
CA GLU A 27 15.69 -0.08 -2.88
C GLU A 27 16.21 0.90 -1.84
N LEU A 28 16.62 0.36 -0.70
CA LEU A 28 17.25 1.11 0.37
C LEU A 28 18.75 0.99 0.21
N THR A 29 19.45 2.12 0.30
CA THR A 29 20.88 2.09 0.58
C THR A 29 21.11 1.78 2.07
N PRO A 30 22.23 1.14 2.43
CA PRO A 30 22.50 0.73 3.82
C PRO A 30 22.53 1.89 4.82
N ASP A 31 22.82 3.10 4.35
CA ASP A 31 22.96 4.32 5.16
C ASP A 31 21.62 4.99 5.48
N ILE A 32 20.51 4.54 4.89
CA ILE A 32 19.20 5.14 5.09
C ILE A 32 18.56 4.64 6.39
N ASP A 33 18.15 5.58 7.23
CA ASP A 33 17.34 5.29 8.41
C ASP A 33 15.89 5.00 8.02
N THR A 34 15.58 3.71 7.88
CA THR A 34 14.23 3.23 7.57
C THR A 34 13.21 3.61 8.63
N GLU A 35 13.58 3.68 9.91
CA GLU A 35 12.64 4.06 10.97
C GLU A 35 12.29 5.54 10.87
N ALA A 36 13.27 6.39 10.59
CA ALA A 36 13.03 7.82 10.37
C ALA A 36 12.05 8.05 9.20
N ILE A 37 12.20 7.31 8.10
CA ILE A 37 11.28 7.38 6.95
C ILE A 37 9.87 6.95 7.35
N LEU A 38 9.74 5.80 8.02
CA LEU A 38 8.43 5.29 8.45
C LEU A 38 7.76 6.26 9.42
N ASN A 39 8.50 6.84 10.37
CA ASN A 39 7.97 7.85 11.30
C ASN A 39 7.52 9.12 10.58
N LYS A 40 8.27 9.62 9.59
CA LYS A 40 7.82 10.76 8.78
C LYS A 40 6.57 10.47 7.97
N VAL A 41 6.43 9.25 7.44
CA VAL A 41 5.20 8.83 6.76
C VAL A 41 4.04 8.85 7.76
N LYS A 42 4.22 8.35 8.99
CA LYS A 42 3.20 8.43 10.04
C LYS A 42 2.83 9.88 10.37
N GLU A 43 3.81 10.76 10.53
CA GLU A 43 3.57 12.18 10.79
C GLU A 43 2.83 12.87 9.65
N ARG A 44 3.21 12.59 8.40
CA ARG A 44 2.60 13.20 7.20
C ARG A 44 1.13 12.82 7.04
N PHE A 45 0.77 11.60 7.43
CA PHE A 45 -0.57 11.05 7.30
C PHE A 45 -1.27 10.85 8.66
N ASN A 46 -0.86 11.58 9.69
CA ASN A 46 -1.38 11.41 11.07
C ASN A 46 -2.89 11.62 11.18
N GLU A 47 -3.49 12.34 10.22
CA GLU A 47 -4.93 12.61 10.15
C GLU A 47 -5.73 11.36 9.71
N HIS A 48 -5.06 10.33 9.21
CA HIS A 48 -5.66 9.10 8.71
C HIS A 48 -5.44 7.95 9.71
N GLN A 49 -6.21 6.88 9.53
CA GLN A 49 -6.04 5.70 10.37
C GLN A 49 -4.75 4.98 9.98
N ILE A 50 -3.78 4.98 10.89
CA ILE A 50 -2.48 4.34 10.70
C ILE A 50 -2.42 3.05 11.53
N THR A 51 -1.94 1.98 10.93
CA THR A 51 -1.60 0.71 11.60
C THR A 51 -0.11 0.41 11.40
N ASP A 52 0.61 0.19 12.49
CA ASP A 52 2.07 0.06 12.47
C ASP A 52 2.61 -1.30 12.98
N ILE A 53 1.81 -2.36 12.85
CA ILE A 53 2.12 -3.71 13.35
C ILE A 53 3.17 -4.42 12.46
N ASP A 54 3.07 -4.34 11.14
CA ASP A 54 3.98 -4.97 10.16
C ASP A 54 4.37 -3.95 9.08
N GLY A 55 5.04 -2.88 9.50
CA GLY A 55 5.36 -1.72 8.65
C GLY A 55 4.45 -0.53 8.96
N VAL A 56 4.04 0.23 7.94
CA VAL A 56 3.10 1.35 8.08
C VAL A 56 1.99 1.18 7.07
N LYS A 57 0.78 0.93 7.54
CA LYS A 57 -0.44 0.91 6.74
C LYS A 57 -1.25 2.15 7.04
N ILE A 58 -1.72 2.82 5.99
CA ILE A 58 -2.54 4.02 6.04
C ILE A 58 -3.84 3.69 5.34
N ASP A 59 -4.94 3.76 6.10
CA ASP A 59 -6.29 3.55 5.61
C ASP A 59 -6.95 4.91 5.34
N PHE A 60 -7.31 5.14 4.08
CA PHE A 60 -8.15 6.24 3.62
C PHE A 60 -9.61 5.75 3.50
N PRO A 61 -10.61 6.65 3.36
CA PRO A 61 -12.00 6.24 3.22
C PRO A 61 -12.26 5.24 2.09
N ASP A 62 -11.60 5.43 0.94
CA ASP A 62 -11.86 4.67 -0.29
C ASP A 62 -10.64 3.88 -0.81
N LYS A 63 -9.50 3.95 -0.10
CA LYS A 63 -8.22 3.34 -0.53
C LYS A 63 -7.30 3.08 0.64
N TRP A 64 -6.27 2.28 0.45
CA TRP A 64 -5.24 2.08 1.46
C TRP A 64 -3.85 1.95 0.82
N VAL A 65 -2.82 2.26 1.61
CA VAL A 65 -1.43 2.00 1.25
C VAL A 65 -0.70 1.33 2.42
N HIS A 66 0.14 0.35 2.13
CA HIS A 66 0.90 -0.40 3.10
C HIS A 66 2.38 -0.45 2.68
N LEU A 67 3.20 0.22 3.48
CA LEU A 67 4.64 0.19 3.40
C LEU A 67 5.17 -0.91 4.31
N ARG A 68 5.97 -1.81 3.77
CA ARG A 68 6.57 -2.91 4.53
C ARG A 68 8.06 -3.00 4.24
N ARG A 69 8.88 -2.92 5.29
CA ARG A 69 10.31 -3.21 5.20
C ARG A 69 10.50 -4.71 4.95
N SER A 70 11.35 -5.06 4.00
CA SER A 70 11.73 -6.46 3.81
C SER A 70 12.68 -6.91 4.92
N ASN A 71 12.43 -8.09 5.49
CA ASN A 71 13.28 -8.66 6.52
C ASN A 71 14.59 -9.25 5.96
N THR A 72 14.59 -9.63 4.68
CA THR A 72 15.70 -10.36 4.03
C THR A 72 16.47 -9.54 3.01
N GLU A 73 15.92 -8.39 2.58
CA GLU A 73 16.49 -7.56 1.52
C GLU A 73 16.43 -6.09 1.95
N PRO A 74 17.37 -5.23 1.55
CA PRO A 74 17.32 -3.80 1.83
C PRO A 74 16.31 -3.12 0.89
N ILE A 75 15.02 -3.44 1.02
CA ILE A 75 13.95 -2.85 0.22
C ILE A 75 12.72 -2.52 1.08
N ILE A 76 11.97 -1.49 0.66
CA ILE A 76 10.61 -1.23 1.14
C ILE A 76 9.64 -1.65 0.03
N ARG A 77 8.69 -2.52 0.38
CA ARG A 77 7.57 -2.91 -0.48
C ARG A 77 6.39 -1.98 -0.20
N ILE A 78 5.75 -1.50 -1.24
CA ILE A 78 4.63 -0.57 -1.17
C ILE A 78 3.47 -1.21 -1.90
N TYR A 79 2.41 -1.51 -1.16
CA TYR A 79 1.15 -2.03 -1.69
C TYR A 79 0.10 -0.95 -1.57
N SER A 80 -0.59 -0.63 -2.65
CA SER A 80 -1.70 0.31 -2.64
C SER A 80 -2.88 -0.29 -3.35
N GLU A 81 -4.08 -0.03 -2.83
CA GLU A 81 -5.33 -0.49 -3.41
C GLU A 81 -6.33 0.66 -3.47
N ALA A 82 -6.96 0.84 -4.64
CA ALA A 82 -7.94 1.89 -4.88
C ALA A 82 -8.99 1.43 -5.91
N HIS A 83 -9.99 2.27 -6.17
CA HIS A 83 -11.06 1.99 -7.15
C HIS A 83 -10.60 2.02 -8.61
N SER A 84 -9.43 2.60 -8.87
CA SER A 84 -8.79 2.61 -10.18
C SER A 84 -7.30 2.26 -10.08
N MET A 85 -6.74 1.70 -11.15
CA MET A 85 -5.30 1.42 -11.22
C MET A 85 -4.48 2.70 -11.11
N GLU A 86 -4.98 3.80 -11.68
CA GLU A 86 -4.31 5.09 -11.71
C GLU A 86 -4.20 5.70 -10.29
N GLU A 87 -5.27 5.67 -9.51
CA GLU A 87 -5.24 6.12 -8.10
C GLU A 87 -4.34 5.23 -7.24
N ALA A 88 -4.36 3.91 -7.46
CA ALA A 88 -3.50 2.98 -6.74
C ALA A 88 -2.02 3.24 -7.06
N GLU A 89 -1.70 3.50 -8.33
CA GLU A 89 -0.34 3.88 -8.72
C GLU A 89 0.07 5.24 -8.18
N GLU A 90 -0.82 6.22 -8.22
CA GLU A 90 -0.55 7.59 -7.80
C GLU A 90 -0.21 7.65 -6.31
N ILE A 91 -1.02 7.04 -5.45
CA ILE A 91 -0.73 7.02 -4.00
C ILE A 91 0.58 6.29 -3.71
N GLY A 92 0.85 5.19 -4.43
CA GLY A 92 2.12 4.48 -4.29
C GLY A 92 3.31 5.34 -4.75
N LYS A 93 3.19 6.07 -5.86
CA LYS A 93 4.22 7.00 -6.37
C LYS A 93 4.46 8.17 -5.42
N GLN A 94 3.41 8.74 -4.82
CA GLN A 94 3.55 9.79 -3.81
C GLN A 94 4.39 9.32 -2.61
N ILE A 95 4.12 8.11 -2.11
CA ILE A 95 4.91 7.51 -1.04
C ILE A 95 6.35 7.23 -1.48
N ILE A 96 6.59 6.72 -2.69
CA ILE A 96 7.94 6.49 -3.21
C ILE A 96 8.73 7.79 -3.29
N ASN A 97 8.10 8.86 -3.78
CA ASN A 97 8.75 10.17 -3.88
C ASN A 97 9.08 10.72 -2.48
N LEU A 98 8.15 10.58 -1.53
CA LEU A 98 8.40 10.95 -0.14
C LEU A 98 9.61 10.20 0.43
N ILE A 99 9.71 8.88 0.18
CA ILE A 99 10.86 8.07 0.62
C ILE A 99 12.15 8.56 -0.05
N LYS A 100 12.13 8.85 -1.35
CA LYS A 100 13.30 9.33 -2.12
C LYS A 100 13.79 10.71 -1.69
N GLU A 101 12.90 11.60 -1.26
CA GLU A 101 13.30 12.92 -0.71
C GLU A 101 14.10 12.81 0.60
N PHE A 102 13.98 11.67 1.29
CA PHE A 102 14.69 11.40 2.54
C PHE A 102 15.77 10.31 2.41
N SER A 103 16.00 9.81 1.19
CA SER A 103 17.03 8.82 0.86
C SER A 103 18.36 9.45 0.47
#